data_AF-A0A182SLL2-F1
#
_entry.id   AF-A0A182SLL2-F1
#
_cell.length_a   1.000
_cell.length_b   1.000
_cell.length_c   1.000
_cell.angle_alpha   90.00
_cell.angle_beta   90.00
_cell.angle_gamma   90.00
#
_symmetry.space_group_name_H-M   'P 1'
#
loop_
_entity.id
_entity.type
_entity.pdbx_description
1 polymer ?
#
loop_
_entity_poly.entity_id
_entity_poly.type
_entity_poly.pdbx_seq_one_letter_code
_entity_poly.pdbx_strand_id
1 'polypeptide(L)'
;MSLEVHVNTRGDLRPNPSTDPIAAIFYRIHNDVPSDHPKAPSVCGVILNRDQAELESAGEPGDGKTCFKYNQSPNVADVVTVSGELELYEKFLLLISFWDPDIFTGYEIESVSWGYVIERGYALDMNLMKKLSRVPSVDKVHVTEEEQRELLEMHDYSAGLKIPGRILLDIWRLMRHEIALTSYTFENVVYHVLHRRIPNH
;
A
#
# COMPACT_ATOMS: atom_id res chain seq x y z
N MET A 1 7.85 -6.76 3.35
CA MET A 1 6.43 -6.36 3.49
C MET A 1 5.91 -5.99 2.11
N SER A 2 4.87 -6.67 1.64
CA SER A 2 4.12 -6.28 0.44
C SER A 2 2.92 -5.41 0.82
N LEU A 3 2.59 -4.47 -0.04
CA LEU A 3 1.50 -3.52 0.14
C LEU A 3 0.68 -3.43 -1.15
N GLU A 4 -0.63 -3.43 -1.03
CA GLU A 4 -1.56 -3.10 -2.11
C GLU A 4 -2.62 -2.16 -1.54
N VAL A 5 -3.13 -1.25 -2.35
CA VAL A 5 -4.16 -0.29 -1.92
C VAL A 5 -5.40 -0.39 -2.79
N HIS A 6 -6.55 -0.10 -2.17
CA HIS A 6 -7.79 0.09 -2.89
C HIS A 6 -8.28 1.52 -2.70
N VAL A 7 -8.65 2.12 -3.83
CA VAL A 7 -9.05 3.51 -3.96
C VAL A 7 -10.31 3.54 -4.81
N ASN A 8 -11.33 4.24 -4.34
CA ASN A 8 -12.55 4.46 -5.09
C ASN A 8 -12.29 5.56 -6.14
N THR A 9 -12.46 5.23 -7.41
CA THR A 9 -12.26 6.18 -8.52
C THR A 9 -13.51 6.99 -8.82
N ARG A 10 -13.34 8.11 -9.50
CA ARG A 10 -14.45 8.96 -9.99
C ARG A 10 -14.90 8.47 -11.36
N GLY A 11 -15.70 7.41 -11.39
CA GLY A 11 -16.14 6.76 -12.63
C GLY A 11 -14.97 6.07 -13.34
N ASP A 12 -14.83 6.32 -14.64
CA ASP A 12 -13.79 5.69 -15.49
C ASP A 12 -12.40 6.36 -15.39
N LEU A 13 -12.23 7.32 -14.48
CA LEU A 13 -10.95 7.98 -14.25
C LEU A 13 -9.99 7.04 -13.51
N ARG A 14 -8.68 7.21 -13.76
CA ARG A 14 -7.65 6.54 -12.97
C ARG A 14 -7.55 7.16 -11.57
N PRO A 15 -7.15 6.37 -10.55
CA PRO A 15 -6.88 6.89 -9.22
C PRO A 15 -5.92 8.08 -9.24
N ASN A 16 -6.27 9.16 -8.54
CA ASN A 16 -5.43 10.34 -8.40
C ASN A 16 -5.12 10.61 -6.91
N PRO A 17 -3.86 10.46 -6.46
CA PRO A 17 -3.45 10.66 -5.07
C PRO A 17 -3.80 12.04 -4.50
N SER A 18 -3.87 13.09 -5.32
CA SER A 18 -4.22 14.43 -4.83
C SER A 18 -5.69 14.53 -4.36
N THR A 19 -6.58 13.69 -4.89
CA THR A 19 -8.03 13.84 -4.69
C THR A 19 -8.74 12.59 -4.20
N ASP A 20 -8.25 11.40 -4.55
CA ASP A 20 -8.96 10.14 -4.36
C ASP A 20 -8.38 9.43 -3.11
N PRO A 21 -9.16 9.35 -2.01
CA PRO A 21 -8.70 8.82 -0.73
C PRO A 21 -8.54 7.30 -0.74
N ILE A 22 -7.64 6.80 0.10
CA ILE A 22 -7.45 5.35 0.28
C ILE A 22 -8.63 4.79 1.09
N ALA A 23 -9.32 3.83 0.48
CA ALA A 23 -10.43 3.09 1.10
C ALA A 23 -9.91 1.91 1.93
N ALA A 24 -8.87 1.23 1.43
CA ALA A 24 -8.25 0.12 2.14
C ALA A 24 -6.75 -0.02 1.84
N ILE A 25 -5.99 -0.39 2.87
CA ILE A 25 -4.62 -0.88 2.74
C ILE A 25 -4.60 -2.38 3.02
N PHE A 26 -4.08 -3.16 2.07
CA PHE A 26 -3.81 -4.58 2.23
C PHE A 26 -2.32 -4.77 2.39
N TYR A 27 -1.91 -5.54 3.40
CA TYR A 27 -0.51 -5.82 3.61
C TYR A 27 -0.26 -7.29 3.91
N ARG A 28 0.94 -7.73 3.53
CA ARG A 28 1.51 -8.99 3.97
C ARG A 28 2.95 -8.80 4.41
N ILE A 29 3.23 -9.26 5.61
CA ILE A 29 4.57 -9.30 6.17
C ILE A 29 5.03 -10.74 6.17
N HIS A 30 6.24 -10.95 5.72
CA HIS A 30 6.91 -12.23 5.75
C HIS A 30 8.22 -12.04 6.52
N ASN A 31 8.44 -12.88 7.52
CA ASN A 31 9.66 -12.90 8.31
C ASN A 31 10.41 -14.18 7.95
N ASP A 32 11.62 -14.02 7.39
CA ASP A 32 12.51 -15.15 7.13
C ASP A 32 13.21 -15.53 8.44
N VAL A 33 12.50 -16.30 9.27
CA VAL A 33 12.94 -16.71 10.59
C VAL A 33 12.68 -18.20 10.82
N PRO A 34 13.52 -18.88 11.63
CA PRO A 34 13.29 -20.25 12.05
C PRO A 34 11.92 -20.46 12.74
N SER A 35 11.42 -21.69 12.73
CA SER A 35 10.09 -22.03 13.29
C SER A 35 9.94 -21.79 14.79
N ASP A 36 11.05 -21.75 15.53
CA ASP A 36 11.12 -21.49 16.98
C ASP A 36 11.30 -20.00 17.31
N HIS A 37 11.40 -19.13 16.31
CA HIS A 37 11.55 -17.69 16.52
C HIS A 37 10.26 -17.07 17.07
N PRO A 38 10.31 -16.09 18.00
CA PRO A 38 9.12 -15.49 18.61
C PRO A 38 8.25 -14.66 17.63
N LYS A 39 8.81 -14.24 16.49
CA LYS A 39 8.05 -13.51 15.46
C LYS A 39 7.24 -14.49 14.61
N ALA A 40 5.98 -14.12 14.33
CA ALA A 40 5.16 -14.87 13.38
C ALA A 40 5.82 -14.94 11.99
N PRO A 41 5.84 -16.11 11.31
CA PRO A 41 6.52 -16.29 10.02
C PRO A 41 5.84 -15.50 8.88
N SER A 42 4.52 -15.31 8.95
CA SER A 42 3.80 -14.42 8.05
C SER A 42 2.59 -13.82 8.76
N VAL A 43 2.30 -12.56 8.44
CA VAL A 43 1.13 -11.83 8.90
C VAL A 43 0.44 -11.23 7.69
N CYS A 44 -0.88 -11.30 7.65
CA CYS A 44 -1.71 -10.68 6.63
C CYS A 44 -2.76 -9.83 7.33
N GLY A 45 -2.99 -8.62 6.82
CA GLY A 45 -4.04 -7.79 7.37
C GLY A 45 -4.53 -6.72 6.42
N VAL A 46 -5.59 -6.06 6.86
CA VAL A 46 -6.30 -5.03 6.13
C VAL A 46 -6.60 -3.87 7.07
N ILE A 47 -6.28 -2.65 6.66
CA ILE A 47 -6.72 -1.42 7.32
C ILE A 47 -7.81 -0.80 6.45
N LEU A 48 -9.03 -0.71 6.98
CA LEU A 48 -10.22 -0.27 6.25
C LEU A 48 -10.70 1.09 6.74
N ASN A 49 -10.86 2.03 5.81
CA ASN A 49 -11.41 3.35 6.07
C ASN A 49 -12.94 3.34 5.95
N ARG A 50 -13.64 3.50 7.08
CA ARG A 50 -15.12 3.43 7.12
C ARG A 50 -15.79 4.56 6.35
N ASP A 51 -15.20 5.75 6.29
CA ASP A 51 -15.75 6.88 5.54
C ASP A 51 -15.92 6.56 4.05
N GLN A 52 -15.05 5.70 3.51
CA GLN A 52 -15.12 5.24 2.13
C GLN A 52 -16.04 4.04 1.94
N ALA A 53 -16.24 3.23 2.99
CA ALA A 53 -17.12 2.06 2.96
C ALA A 53 -18.62 2.44 3.12
N GLU A 54 -18.92 3.52 3.85
CA GLU A 54 -20.30 3.95 4.07
C GLU A 54 -20.90 4.68 2.85
N LEU A 55 -20.06 5.29 2.01
CA LEU A 55 -20.48 6.07 0.83
C LEU A 55 -21.23 5.22 -0.21
N GLU A 56 -20.99 3.90 -0.28
CA GLU A 56 -21.70 2.97 -1.16
C GLU A 56 -22.99 2.40 -0.53
N SER A 57 -23.17 2.54 0.78
CA SER A 57 -24.28 1.95 1.54
C SER A 57 -25.40 2.94 1.92
N ALA A 58 -25.41 4.14 1.34
CA ALA A 58 -26.42 5.18 1.58
C ALA A 58 -27.84 4.85 1.03
N GLY A 59 -28.14 3.57 0.77
CA GLY A 59 -29.41 3.08 0.21
C GLY A 59 -30.38 2.42 1.21
N GLU A 60 -29.95 2.02 2.42
CA GLU A 60 -30.86 1.37 3.38
C GLU A 60 -30.63 1.82 4.83
N PRO A 61 -31.66 2.36 5.53
CA PRO A 61 -31.56 2.70 6.94
C PRO A 61 -31.73 1.43 7.79
N GLY A 62 -30.63 0.73 8.05
CA GLY A 62 -30.57 -0.47 8.89
C GLY A 62 -29.59 -0.32 10.05
N ASP A 63 -30.14 -0.17 11.26
CA ASP A 63 -29.55 -0.32 12.59
C ASP A 63 -28.01 -0.63 12.69
N GLY A 64 -27.20 0.43 12.77
CA GLY A 64 -26.16 0.64 13.79
C GLY A 64 -24.97 -0.32 13.93
N LYS A 65 -24.81 -1.39 13.14
CA LYS A 65 -23.61 -2.24 13.17
C LYS A 65 -23.45 -3.03 11.87
N THR A 66 -22.82 -2.43 10.87
CA THR A 66 -22.31 -3.15 9.69
C THR A 66 -21.15 -4.06 10.13
N CYS A 67 -21.49 -5.26 10.61
CA CYS A 67 -20.54 -6.33 10.85
C CYS A 67 -20.18 -6.92 9.48
N PHE A 68 -19.12 -6.37 8.85
CA PHE A 68 -18.59 -6.92 7.63
C PHE A 68 -18.14 -8.36 7.87
N LYS A 69 -18.81 -9.32 7.24
CA LYS A 69 -18.41 -10.73 7.24
C LYS A 69 -17.17 -10.91 6.36
N TYR A 70 -15.99 -10.49 6.81
CA TYR A 70 -14.75 -10.56 6.02
C TYR A 70 -14.16 -11.97 5.83
N ASN A 71 -14.84 -13.04 6.30
CA ASN A 71 -14.25 -14.38 6.38
C ASN A 71 -14.97 -15.46 5.56
N GLN A 72 -15.44 -15.15 4.33
CA GLN A 72 -15.78 -16.22 3.37
C GLN A 72 -14.55 -16.73 2.61
N SER A 73 -13.38 -16.16 2.85
CA SER A 73 -12.10 -16.63 2.32
C SER A 73 -11.47 -17.65 3.28
N PRO A 74 -10.80 -18.70 2.78
CA PRO A 74 -10.01 -19.62 3.61
C PRO A 74 -8.77 -18.95 4.22
N ASN A 75 -8.44 -17.73 3.80
CA ASN A 75 -7.29 -16.97 4.31
C ASN A 75 -7.70 -16.16 5.54
N VAL A 76 -6.91 -16.28 6.60
CA VAL A 76 -7.04 -15.47 7.81
C VAL A 76 -6.26 -14.17 7.61
N ALA A 77 -6.92 -13.03 7.81
CA ALA A 77 -6.32 -11.71 7.80
C ALA A 77 -6.83 -10.91 9.00
N ASP A 78 -5.93 -10.14 9.62
CA ASP A 78 -6.27 -9.22 10.70
C ASP A 78 -6.91 -7.97 10.11
N VAL A 79 -8.18 -7.72 10.42
CA VAL A 79 -8.93 -6.56 9.90
C VAL A 79 -9.02 -5.48 10.96
N VAL A 80 -8.48 -4.31 10.64
CA VAL A 80 -8.56 -3.10 11.48
C VAL A 80 -9.40 -2.08 10.74
N THR A 81 -10.54 -1.68 11.33
CA THR A 81 -11.37 -0.61 10.77
C THR A 81 -11.05 0.71 11.47
N VAL A 82 -10.90 1.77 10.69
CA VAL A 82 -10.66 3.14 11.17
C VAL A 82 -11.75 4.09 10.68
N SER A 83 -11.86 5.23 11.35
CA SER A 83 -12.92 6.22 11.13
C SER A 83 -12.58 7.26 10.08
N GLY A 84 -11.37 7.27 9.53
CA GLY A 84 -10.96 8.23 8.51
C GLY A 84 -9.59 7.92 7.93
N GLU A 85 -9.22 8.66 6.88
CA GLU A 85 -7.97 8.43 6.16
C GLU A 85 -6.72 8.80 6.98
N LEU A 86 -6.80 9.85 7.80
CA LEU A 86 -5.69 10.21 8.70
C LEU A 86 -5.40 9.09 9.71
N GLU A 87 -6.46 8.54 10.33
CA GLU A 87 -6.33 7.40 11.26
C GLU A 87 -5.81 6.15 10.54
N LEU A 88 -6.19 5.94 9.26
CA LEU A 88 -5.64 4.87 8.41
C LEU A 88 -4.11 5.00 8.30
N TYR A 89 -3.59 6.20 8.02
CA TYR A 89 -2.16 6.45 7.97
C TYR A 89 -1.46 6.29 9.33
N GLU A 90 -2.09 6.73 10.42
CA GLU A 90 -1.54 6.55 11.76
C GLU A 90 -1.39 5.06 12.11
N LYS A 91 -2.42 4.24 11.87
CA LYS A 91 -2.35 2.79 12.08
C LYS A 91 -1.31 2.13 11.18
N PHE A 92 -1.25 2.56 9.92
CA PHE A 92 -0.27 2.07 8.97
C PHE A 92 1.18 2.37 9.41
N LEU A 93 1.45 3.59 9.87
CA LEU A 93 2.77 3.99 10.35
C LEU A 93 3.16 3.28 11.65
N LEU A 94 2.23 3.10 12.58
CA LEU A 94 2.44 2.28 13.78
C LEU A 94 2.80 0.84 13.42
N LEU A 95 2.12 0.28 12.41
CA LEU A 95 2.39 -1.06 11.91
C LEU A 95 3.81 -1.18 11.32
N ILE A 96 4.22 -0.21 10.51
CA ILE A 96 5.57 -0.17 9.94
C ILE A 96 6.61 0.00 11.04
N SER A 97 6.38 0.88 12.01
CA SER A 97 7.30 1.09 13.12
C SER A 97 7.42 -0.14 14.02
N PHE A 98 6.33 -0.91 14.19
CA PHE A 98 6.33 -2.12 15.02
C PHE A 98 7.06 -3.28 14.35
N TRP A 99 6.77 -3.55 13.07
CA TRP A 99 7.38 -4.67 12.35
C TRP A 99 8.77 -4.37 11.81
N ASP A 100 9.05 -3.09 11.57
CA ASP A 100 10.26 -2.56 10.96
C ASP A 100 10.79 -3.39 9.78
N PRO A 101 10.04 -3.50 8.68
CA PRO A 101 10.41 -4.35 7.55
C PRO A 101 11.63 -3.82 6.78
N ASP A 102 12.58 -4.70 6.48
CA ASP A 102 13.77 -4.33 5.69
C ASP A 102 13.47 -4.07 4.22
N ILE A 103 12.54 -4.85 3.66
CA ILE A 103 12.18 -4.82 2.24
C ILE A 103 10.72 -4.40 2.12
N PHE A 104 10.47 -3.33 1.35
CA PHE A 104 9.17 -2.99 0.81
C PHE A 104 9.04 -3.55 -0.59
N THR A 105 7.91 -4.16 -0.89
CA THR A 105 7.67 -4.79 -2.19
C THR A 105 6.21 -4.63 -2.61
N GLY A 106 5.93 -4.89 -3.88
CA GLY A 106 4.64 -4.83 -4.53
C GLY A 106 4.82 -5.21 -5.99
N TYR A 107 3.72 -5.48 -6.70
CA TYR A 107 3.84 -5.82 -8.12
C TYR A 107 4.35 -4.62 -8.91
N GLU A 108 3.62 -3.51 -8.87
CA GLU A 108 4.07 -2.21 -9.36
C GLU A 108 4.03 -1.27 -8.15
N ILE A 109 5.19 -0.73 -7.76
CA ILE A 109 5.33 0.01 -6.49
C ILE A 109 5.25 1.52 -6.67
N GLU A 110 5.35 2.03 -7.89
CA GLU A 110 5.52 3.45 -8.17
C GLU A 110 4.16 4.16 -8.28
N SER A 111 3.16 3.56 -8.92
CA SER A 111 1.88 4.24 -9.19
C SER A 111 0.67 3.62 -8.49
N VAL A 112 0.68 2.32 -8.18
CA VAL A 112 -0.51 1.61 -7.64
C VAL A 112 -0.33 1.04 -6.23
N SER A 113 0.84 1.22 -5.62
CA SER A 113 1.14 0.72 -4.27
C SER A 113 1.85 1.78 -3.41
N TRP A 114 3.15 1.64 -3.16
CA TRP A 114 3.90 2.52 -2.26
C TRP A 114 3.91 3.98 -2.71
N GLY A 115 4.11 4.25 -3.99
CA GLY A 115 4.13 5.62 -4.50
C GLY A 115 2.77 6.30 -4.37
N TYR A 116 1.66 5.59 -4.65
CA TYR A 116 0.31 6.11 -4.39
C TYR A 116 0.13 6.53 -2.93
N VAL A 117 0.52 5.64 -2.01
CA VAL A 117 0.42 5.88 -0.55
C VAL A 117 1.24 7.10 -0.15
N ILE A 118 2.44 7.25 -0.70
CA ILE A 118 3.35 8.36 -0.41
C ILE A 118 2.81 9.68 -0.94
N GLU A 119 2.40 9.72 -2.21
CA GLU A 119 1.81 10.91 -2.84
C GLU A 119 0.53 11.34 -2.14
N ARG A 120 -0.33 10.38 -1.77
CA ARG A 120 -1.57 10.67 -1.04
C ARG A 120 -1.29 11.24 0.34
N GLY A 121 -0.28 10.74 1.05
CA GLY A 121 0.09 11.33 2.34
C GLY A 121 0.62 12.75 2.20
N TYR A 122 1.35 13.08 1.14
CA TYR A 122 1.72 14.48 0.88
C TYR A 122 0.49 15.37 0.66
N ALA A 123 -0.54 14.89 -0.03
CA ALA A 123 -1.80 15.60 -0.18
C ALA A 123 -2.56 15.81 1.15
N LEU A 124 -2.20 15.06 2.19
CA LEU A 124 -2.68 15.19 3.58
C LEU A 124 -1.69 15.93 4.48
N ASP A 125 -0.72 16.66 3.91
CA ASP A 125 0.35 17.36 4.61
C ASP A 125 1.25 16.45 5.49
N MET A 126 1.37 15.17 5.10
CA MET A 126 2.24 14.20 5.76
C MET A 126 3.48 13.90 4.93
N ASN A 127 4.67 14.22 5.46
CA ASN A 127 5.92 13.75 4.86
C ASN A 127 6.11 12.24 5.10
N LEU A 128 5.49 11.42 4.26
CA LEU A 128 5.59 9.96 4.36
C LEU A 128 6.99 9.45 4.09
N MET A 129 7.75 10.05 3.17
CA MET A 129 9.12 9.62 2.88
C MET A 129 9.99 9.67 4.13
N LYS A 130 9.89 10.73 4.93
CA LYS A 130 10.59 10.85 6.22
C LYS A 130 10.03 9.86 7.25
N LYS A 131 8.70 9.73 7.36
CA LYS A 131 8.07 8.82 8.33
C LYS A 131 8.35 7.34 8.05
N LEU A 132 8.57 6.98 6.79
CA LEU A 132 8.93 5.62 6.36
C LEU A 132 10.44 5.37 6.42
N SER A 133 11.27 6.41 6.35
CA SER A 133 12.73 6.31 6.43
C SER A 133 13.20 5.78 7.79
N ARG A 134 14.29 5.00 7.81
CA ARG A 134 15.01 4.66 9.05
C ARG A 134 16.07 5.69 9.45
N VAL A 135 16.41 6.63 8.55
CA VAL A 135 17.41 7.66 8.82
C VAL A 135 16.77 8.78 9.63
N PRO A 136 17.31 9.14 10.81
CA PRO A 136 16.84 10.28 11.58
C PRO A 136 16.95 11.56 10.75
N SER A 137 15.83 12.26 10.57
CA SER A 137 15.81 13.56 9.91
C SER A 137 15.27 14.61 10.87
N VAL A 138 15.71 15.85 10.75
CA VAL A 138 15.12 16.96 11.51
C VAL A 138 13.64 17.06 11.13
N ASP A 139 12.76 17.03 12.13
CA ASP A 139 11.30 17.10 12.00
C ASP A 139 10.86 18.47 11.47
N LYS A 140 11.11 18.73 10.19
CA LYS A 140 10.26 19.67 9.45
C LYS A 140 8.95 18.96 9.18
N VAL A 141 7.93 19.31 9.96
CA VAL A 141 6.55 18.81 9.83
C VAL A 141 5.98 19.19 8.46
N HIS A 142 6.33 20.37 7.95
CA HIS A 142 5.91 20.85 6.64
C HIS A 142 7.05 20.69 5.64
N VAL A 143 6.71 20.10 4.49
CA VAL A 143 7.54 20.09 3.29
C VAL A 143 7.00 21.21 2.43
N THR A 144 7.86 22.13 2.00
CA THR A 144 7.39 23.13 1.04
C THR A 144 7.01 22.44 -0.27
N GLU A 145 6.11 23.03 -1.07
CA GLU A 145 5.78 22.47 -2.39
C GLU A 145 7.05 22.29 -3.26
N GLU A 146 8.04 23.16 -3.09
CA GLU A 146 9.36 23.07 -3.69
C GLU A 146 10.15 21.85 -3.19
N GLU A 147 10.25 21.63 -1.88
CA GLU A 147 10.92 20.43 -1.31
C GLU A 147 10.17 19.14 -1.70
N GLN A 148 8.84 19.16 -1.81
CA GLN A 148 8.05 18.01 -2.24
C GLN A 148 8.29 17.73 -3.71
N ARG A 149 8.28 18.77 -4.55
CA ARG A 149 8.58 18.68 -5.97
C ARG A 149 10.01 18.17 -6.17
N GLU A 150 11.00 18.66 -5.45
CA GLU A 150 12.37 18.15 -5.53
C GLU A 150 12.46 16.67 -5.12
N LEU A 151 11.77 16.27 -4.04
CA LEU A 151 11.73 14.86 -3.62
C LEU A 151 11.09 13.97 -4.68
N LEU A 152 9.96 14.38 -5.27
CA LEU A 152 9.25 13.62 -6.29
C LEU A 152 9.99 13.63 -7.64
N GLU A 153 10.50 14.79 -8.09
CA GLU A 153 11.28 14.96 -9.33
C GLU A 153 12.61 14.20 -9.27
N MET A 154 13.23 14.05 -8.09
CA MET A 154 14.39 13.16 -7.91
C MET A 154 14.08 11.68 -8.24
N HIS A 155 12.82 11.26 -8.17
CA HIS A 155 12.38 9.89 -8.44
C HIS A 155 11.89 9.68 -9.88
N ASP A 156 11.65 10.75 -10.66
CA ASP A 156 10.78 10.74 -11.83
C ASP A 156 11.44 10.27 -13.16
N TYR A 157 12.78 10.22 -13.26
CA TYR A 157 13.43 9.99 -14.57
C TYR A 157 14.32 8.75 -14.71
N SER A 158 14.70 8.05 -13.63
CA SER A 158 15.47 6.78 -13.75
C SER A 158 15.78 6.10 -12.41
N ALA A 159 15.69 6.84 -11.30
CA ALA A 159 16.24 6.42 -10.02
C ALA A 159 15.32 5.50 -9.21
N GLY A 160 14.03 5.41 -9.56
CA GLY A 160 13.01 4.69 -8.79
C GLY A 160 12.73 5.34 -7.43
N LEU A 161 11.63 4.94 -6.81
CA LEU A 161 11.28 5.32 -5.44
C LEU A 161 12.38 4.85 -4.47
N LYS A 162 12.89 5.74 -3.58
CA LYS A 162 13.94 5.39 -2.60
C LYS A 162 13.56 5.84 -1.20
N ILE A 163 13.53 4.89 -0.26
CA ILE A 163 13.28 5.16 1.16
C ILE A 163 14.57 4.83 1.92
N PRO A 164 15.25 5.84 2.50
CA PRO A 164 16.52 5.61 3.18
C PRO A 164 16.43 4.56 4.30
N GLY A 165 17.38 3.62 4.28
CA GLY A 165 17.46 2.52 5.25
C GLY A 165 16.50 1.35 4.98
N ARG A 166 15.75 1.36 3.87
CA ARG A 166 14.91 0.25 3.41
C ARG A 166 15.21 -0.09 1.95
N ILE A 167 14.99 -1.34 1.59
CA ILE A 167 15.12 -1.84 0.22
C ILE A 167 13.74 -1.79 -0.43
N LEU A 168 13.63 -1.22 -1.62
CA LEU A 168 12.41 -1.31 -2.43
C LEU A 168 12.61 -2.33 -3.54
N LEU A 169 11.70 -3.30 -3.60
CA LEU A 169 11.70 -4.38 -4.58
C LEU A 169 10.43 -4.30 -5.43
N ASP A 170 10.59 -3.78 -6.64
CA ASP A 170 9.58 -3.75 -7.69
C ASP A 170 9.55 -5.08 -8.44
N ILE A 171 8.49 -5.87 -8.26
CA ILE A 171 8.38 -7.20 -8.86
C ILE A 171 8.12 -7.09 -10.37
N TRP A 172 7.41 -6.07 -10.84
CA TRP A 172 7.16 -5.85 -12.26
C TRP A 172 8.48 -5.59 -13.01
N ARG A 173 9.35 -4.72 -12.48
CA ARG A 173 10.69 -4.47 -13.05
C ARG A 173 11.56 -5.72 -13.02
N LEU A 174 11.49 -6.51 -11.94
CA LEU A 174 12.18 -7.80 -11.86
C LEU A 174 11.69 -8.75 -12.96
N MET A 175 10.38 -8.94 -13.11
CA MET A 175 9.81 -9.85 -14.11
C MET A 175 10.13 -9.43 -15.54
N ARG A 176 10.15 -8.11 -15.82
CA ARG A 176 10.59 -7.54 -17.10
C ARG A 176 12.03 -7.88 -17.47
N HIS A 177 12.89 -8.05 -16.46
CA HIS A 177 14.29 -8.43 -16.67
C HIS A 177 14.43 -9.95 -16.84
N GLU A 178 13.69 -10.73 -16.06
CA GLU A 178 13.87 -12.18 -15.97
C GLU A 178 13.16 -12.98 -17.07
N ILE A 179 12.02 -12.52 -17.58
CA ILE A 179 11.16 -13.33 -18.46
C ILE A 179 10.72 -12.51 -19.67
N ALA A 180 10.98 -13.02 -20.88
CA ALA A 180 10.54 -12.37 -22.11
C ALA A 180 9.04 -12.63 -22.38
N LEU A 181 8.19 -11.70 -21.98
CA LEU A 181 6.74 -11.71 -22.25
C LEU A 181 6.33 -10.54 -23.16
N THR A 182 5.19 -10.70 -23.85
CA THR A 182 4.58 -9.62 -24.66
C THR A 182 3.82 -8.60 -23.82
N SER A 183 3.32 -9.02 -22.65
CA SER A 183 2.61 -8.18 -21.68
C SER A 183 3.06 -8.54 -20.26
N TYR A 184 3.23 -7.52 -19.42
CA TYR A 184 3.65 -7.65 -18.02
C TYR A 184 2.57 -7.16 -17.07
N THR A 185 1.28 -7.28 -17.42
CA THR A 185 0.23 -7.13 -16.40
C THR A 185 0.35 -8.25 -15.37
N PHE A 186 -0.12 -7.98 -14.14
CA PHE A 186 -0.03 -8.94 -13.04
C PHE A 186 -0.66 -10.29 -13.41
N GLU A 187 -1.86 -10.25 -14.01
CA GLU A 187 -2.62 -11.44 -14.42
C GLU A 187 -1.87 -12.26 -15.47
N ASN A 188 -1.20 -11.57 -16.41
CA ASN A 188 -0.46 -12.25 -17.46
C ASN A 188 0.81 -12.91 -16.92
N VAL A 189 1.56 -12.22 -16.05
CA VAL A 189 2.74 -12.78 -15.40
C VAL A 189 2.35 -13.96 -14.50
N VAL A 190 1.30 -13.83 -13.69
CA VAL A 190 0.79 -14.93 -12.86
C VAL A 190 0.40 -16.15 -13.70
N TYR A 191 -0.22 -15.94 -14.86
CA TYR A 191 -0.54 -17.03 -15.77
C TYR A 191 0.71 -17.73 -16.32
N HIS A 192 1.72 -16.98 -16.74
CA HIS A 192 2.93 -17.55 -17.33
C HIS A 192 3.88 -18.18 -16.30
N VAL A 193 3.94 -17.65 -15.07
CA VAL A 193 4.88 -18.10 -14.02
C VAL A 193 4.25 -19.14 -13.10
N LEU A 194 3.01 -18.90 -12.65
CA LEU A 194 2.32 -19.75 -11.66
C LEU A 194 1.29 -20.69 -12.29
N HIS A 195 1.07 -20.61 -13.61
CA HIS A 195 0.08 -21.41 -14.34
C HIS A 195 -1.35 -21.28 -13.76
N ARG A 196 -1.69 -20.09 -13.26
CA ARG A 196 -3.01 -19.79 -12.69
C ARG A 196 -3.65 -18.61 -13.41
N ARG A 197 -4.93 -18.72 -13.74
CA ARG A 197 -5.74 -17.59 -14.20
C ARG A 197 -6.35 -16.90 -13.00
N ILE A 198 -6.22 -15.58 -12.96
CA ILE A 198 -6.84 -14.72 -11.97
C ILE A 198 -7.71 -13.67 -12.68
N PRO A 199 -8.81 -13.23 -12.06
CA PRO A 199 -9.60 -12.13 -12.60
C PRO A 199 -8.78 -10.83 -12.59
N ASN A 200 -9.10 -9.94 -13.52
CA ASN A 200 -8.57 -8.59 -13.55
C ASN A 200 -9.41 -7.69 -12.64
N HIS A 201 -8.77 -6.77 -11.92
CA HIS A 201 -9.37 -5.90 -10.91
C HIS A 201 -9.29 -4.44 -11.34
#